data_AF-A0ABF7R1Q8-F1
#
_entry.id   AF-A0ABF7R1Q8-F1
#
_cell.length_a   1.000
_cell.length_b   1.000
_cell.length_c   1.000
_cell.angle_alpha   90.00
_cell.angle_beta   90.00
_cell.angle_gamma   90.00
#
_symmetry.space_group_name_H-M   'P 1'
#
loop_
_entity.id
_entity.type
_entity.pdbx_description
1 polymer ?
#
loop_
_entity_poly.entity_id
_entity_poly.type
_entity_poly.pdbx_seq_one_letter_code
_entity_poly.pdbx_strand_id
1 'polypeptide(L)'
;MKLYIKLFNRRFDVSTSNGNVRRVYEMQLRIAKVQAEKDILKRAESELELIQELPKFLGTMLKLNKQQLKQLDNMDFEATQDAVGYICQRILGRTDDQIADEEKEDPKK
;
A
#
# COMPACT_ATOMS: atom_id res chain seq x y z
N MET A 1 -11.17 -8.90 -8.40
CA MET A 1 -11.32 -7.64 -9.16
C MET A 1 -10.02 -7.34 -9.85
N LYS A 2 -10.04 -6.84 -11.09
CA LYS A 2 -8.81 -6.58 -11.84
C LYS A 2 -8.32 -5.16 -11.56
N LEU A 3 -7.16 -5.04 -10.92
CA LEU A 3 -6.51 -3.76 -10.65
C LEU A 3 -5.30 -3.58 -11.56
N TYR A 4 -5.18 -2.42 -12.21
CA TYR A 4 -3.94 -2.02 -12.87
C TYR A 4 -2.98 -1.43 -11.83
N ILE A 5 -1.80 -2.02 -11.68
CA ILE A 5 -0.80 -1.57 -10.72
C ILE A 5 0.34 -0.90 -11.51
N LYS A 6 0.42 0.44 -11.41
CA LYS A 6 1.41 1.28 -12.11
C LYS A 6 2.84 0.79 -11.87
N LEU A 7 3.16 0.44 -10.63
CA LEU A 7 4.47 -0.08 -10.20
C LEU A 7 4.97 -1.28 -11.04
N PHE A 8 4.06 -2.14 -11.50
CA PHE A 8 4.40 -3.32 -12.32
C PHE A 8 3.97 -3.18 -13.78
N ASN A 9 3.40 -2.04 -14.17
CA ASN A 9 2.87 -1.78 -15.50
C ASN A 9 1.92 -2.90 -16.01
N ARG A 10 1.11 -3.50 -15.13
CA ARG A 10 0.23 -4.63 -15.47
C ARG A 10 -0.99 -4.76 -14.56
N ARG A 11 -1.94 -5.59 -14.98
CA ARG A 11 -3.15 -5.92 -14.20
C ARG A 11 -2.95 -7.15 -13.32
N PHE A 12 -3.52 -7.10 -12.12
CA PHE A 12 -3.58 -8.21 -11.16
C PHE A 12 -5.02 -8.50 -10.77
N ASP A 13 -5.31 -9.77 -10.47
CA ASP A 13 -6.59 -10.14 -9.85
C ASP A 13 -6.46 -10.11 -8.32
N VAL A 14 -7.14 -9.16 -7.71
CA VAL A 14 -7.15 -8.93 -6.27
C VAL A 14 -8.54 -9.25 -5.74
N SER A 15 -8.65 -10.13 -4.75
CA SER A 15 -9.96 -10.45 -4.16
C SER A 15 -10.34 -9.47 -3.04
N THR A 16 -11.60 -9.07 -2.98
CA THR A 16 -12.20 -8.36 -1.84
C THR A 16 -12.65 -9.35 -0.76
N SER A 17 -11.81 -10.35 -0.47
CA SER A 17 -12.08 -11.35 0.56
C SER A 17 -11.96 -10.75 1.96
N ASN A 18 -12.65 -11.32 2.95
CA ASN A 18 -12.51 -10.92 4.36
C ASN A 18 -11.05 -10.84 4.81
N GLY A 19 -10.22 -11.77 4.34
CA GLY A 19 -8.78 -11.77 4.64
C GLY A 19 -8.02 -10.60 4.05
N ASN A 20 -8.39 -10.13 2.85
CA ASN A 20 -7.75 -8.98 2.20
C ASN A 20 -8.28 -7.66 2.77
N VAL A 21 -9.58 -7.59 3.08
CA VAL A 21 -10.18 -6.44 3.77
C VAL A 21 -9.53 -6.24 5.14
N ARG A 22 -9.34 -7.32 5.92
CA ARG A 22 -8.62 -7.25 7.19
C ARG A 22 -7.19 -6.71 7.02
N ARG A 23 -6.45 -7.20 6.02
CA ARG A 23 -5.07 -6.73 5.74
C ARG A 23 -5.02 -5.24 5.40
N VAL A 24 -6.03 -4.73 4.69
CA VAL A 24 -6.14 -3.29 4.42
C VAL A 24 -6.28 -2.51 5.72
N TYR A 25 -7.19 -2.92 6.61
CA TYR A 25 -7.35 -2.25 7.91
C TYR A 25 -6.10 -2.39 8.80
N GLU A 26 -5.43 -3.54 8.80
CA GLU A 26 -4.16 -3.72 9.51
C GLU A 26 -3.07 -2.78 8.98
N MET A 27 -2.99 -2.59 7.66
CA MET A 27 -2.05 -1.66 7.03
C MET A 27 -2.37 -0.20 7.40
N GLN A 28 -3.64 0.21 7.28
CA GLN A 28 -4.07 1.55 7.69
C GLN A 28 -3.79 1.82 9.17
N LEU A 29 -4.02 0.83 10.04
CA LEU A 29 -3.71 0.95 11.46
C LEU A 29 -2.21 1.14 11.71
N ARG A 30 -1.34 0.42 11.00
CA ARG A 30 0.12 0.59 11.11
C ARG A 30 0.55 2.00 10.69
N ILE A 31 0.05 2.47 9.55
CA ILE A 31 0.33 3.84 9.06
C ILE A 31 -0.13 4.88 10.08
N ALA A 32 -1.35 4.76 10.59
CA ALA A 32 -1.89 5.70 11.58
C ALA A 32 -1.09 5.69 12.90
N LYS A 33 -0.64 4.52 13.37
CA LYS A 33 0.22 4.40 14.55
C LYS A 33 1.55 5.12 14.37
N VAL A 34 2.19 4.94 13.21
CA VAL A 34 3.43 5.65 12.86
C VAL A 34 3.22 7.16 12.87
N GLN A 35 2.15 7.65 12.25
CA GLN A 35 1.84 9.07 12.17
C GLN A 35 1.48 9.70 13.52
N ALA A 36 0.90 8.92 14.44
CA ALA A 36 0.49 9.38 15.76
C ALA A 36 1.63 9.36 16.80
N GLU A 37 2.73 8.64 16.53
CA GLU A 37 3.86 8.53 17.46
C GLU A 37 4.62 9.87 17.56
N LYS A 38 4.82 10.32 18.79
CA LYS A 38 5.47 11.59 19.12
C LYS A 38 6.93 11.42 19.54
N ASP A 39 7.28 10.23 20.05
CA ASP A 39 8.65 9.90 20.38
C ASP A 39 9.44 9.63 19.09
N ILE A 40 10.51 10.40 18.88
CA ILE A 40 11.29 10.37 17.63
C ILE A 40 11.94 9.00 17.41
N LEU A 41 12.45 8.35 18.46
CA LEU A 41 13.11 7.05 18.33
C LEU A 41 12.10 5.97 18.00
N LYS A 42 10.98 5.93 18.75
CA LYS A 42 9.90 4.96 18.48
C LYS A 42 9.26 5.16 17.12
N ARG A 43 9.14 6.42 16.68
CA ARG A 43 8.65 6.75 15.35
C ARG A 43 9.60 6.22 14.28
N ALA A 44 10.90 6.46 14.41
CA ALA A 44 11.89 5.96 13.45
C ALA A 44 11.90 4.42 13.38
N GLU A 45 11.78 3.73 14.51
CA GLU A 45 11.62 2.26 14.56
C GLU A 45 10.34 1.81 13.84
N SER A 46 9.22 2.47 14.12
CA SER A 46 7.93 2.12 13.51
C SER A 46 7.89 2.44 12.00
N GLU A 47 8.56 3.51 11.57
CA GLU A 47 8.75 3.86 10.16
C GLU A 47 9.59 2.80 9.44
N LEU A 48 10.67 2.32 10.06
CA LEU A 48 11.49 1.23 9.52
C LEU A 48 10.70 -0.07 9.38
N GLU A 49 9.89 -0.42 10.39
CA GLU A 49 8.99 -1.57 10.32
C GLU A 49 7.97 -1.41 9.19
N LEU A 50 7.38 -0.22 9.05
CA LEU A 50 6.41 0.06 7.98
C LEU A 50 7.05 -0.15 6.60
N ILE A 51 8.26 0.37 6.38
CA ILE A 51 9.00 0.20 5.12
C ILE A 51 9.19 -1.28 4.78
N GLN A 52 9.46 -2.14 5.77
CA GLN A 52 9.61 -3.59 5.56
C GLN A 52 8.27 -4.30 5.29
N GLU A 53 7.15 -3.74 5.73
CA GLU A 53 5.83 -4.35 5.62
C GLU A 53 5.11 -3.99 4.32
N LEU A 54 5.40 -2.82 3.71
CA LEU A 54 4.80 -2.41 2.44
C LEU A 54 5.04 -3.46 1.32
N PRO A 55 6.27 -3.97 1.09
CA PRO A 55 6.51 -4.98 0.07
C PRO A 55 5.82 -6.31 0.38
N LYS A 56 5.74 -6.70 1.67
CA LYS A 56 5.06 -7.94 2.10
C LYS A 56 3.55 -7.86 1.85
N PHE A 57 2.96 -6.69 2.11
CA PHE A 57 1.57 -6.42 1.78
C PHE A 57 1.33 -6.57 0.28
N LEU A 58 2.10 -5.89 -0.57
CA LEU A 58 1.99 -6.03 -2.03
C LEU A 58 2.16 -7.48 -2.47
N GLY A 59 3.15 -8.18 -1.93
CA GLY A 59 3.40 -9.60 -2.17
C GLY A 59 2.18 -10.47 -1.92
N THR A 60 1.49 -10.23 -0.81
CA THR A 60 0.31 -11.00 -0.42
C THR A 60 -0.91 -10.62 -1.27
N MET A 61 -1.17 -9.33 -1.45
CA MET A 61 -2.36 -8.83 -2.13
C MET A 61 -2.35 -9.13 -3.62
N LEU A 62 -1.17 -9.05 -4.25
CA LEU A 62 -0.95 -9.29 -5.67
C LEU A 62 -0.50 -10.73 -5.98
N LYS A 63 -0.35 -11.57 -4.94
CA LYS A 63 0.14 -12.95 -5.03
C LYS A 63 1.45 -13.05 -5.82
N LEU A 64 2.41 -12.18 -5.48
CA LEU A 64 3.69 -12.11 -6.18
C LEU A 64 4.52 -13.38 -5.93
N ASN A 65 5.28 -13.78 -6.94
CA ASN A 65 6.26 -14.84 -6.78
C ASN A 65 7.52 -14.32 -6.06
N LYS A 66 8.41 -15.24 -5.64
CA LYS A 66 9.64 -14.88 -4.92
C LYS A 66 10.54 -13.89 -5.68
N GLN A 67 10.58 -13.97 -7.02
CA GLN A 67 11.39 -13.07 -7.84
C GLN A 67 10.81 -11.65 -7.86
N GLN A 68 9.50 -11.52 -8.04
CA GLN A 68 8.78 -10.24 -7.99
C GLN A 68 8.86 -9.61 -6.60
N LEU A 69 8.79 -10.41 -5.54
CA LEU A 69 8.95 -9.93 -4.17
C LEU A 69 10.35 -9.31 -3.96
N LYS A 70 11.41 -9.99 -4.41
CA LYS A 70 12.79 -9.45 -4.35
C LYS A 70 12.99 -8.21 -5.20
N GLN A 71 12.21 -8.04 -6.27
CA GLN A 71 12.30 -6.85 -7.10
C GLN A 71 11.76 -5.61 -6.38
N LEU A 72 10.77 -5.76 -5.48
CA LEU A 72 10.20 -4.65 -4.72
C LEU A 72 11.25 -3.91 -3.88
N ASP A 73 12.26 -4.62 -3.34
CA ASP A 73 13.33 -4.00 -2.54
C ASP A 73 14.18 -3.00 -3.35
N ASN A 74 14.16 -3.09 -4.68
CA ASN A 74 14.90 -2.21 -5.58
C ASN A 74 13.98 -1.22 -6.31
N MET A 75 12.68 -1.21 -5.98
CA MET A 75 11.72 -0.27 -6.56
C MET A 75 11.70 1.04 -5.78
N ASP A 76 11.22 2.08 -6.46
CA ASP A 76 11.02 3.39 -5.85
C ASP A 76 10.06 3.31 -4.64
N PHE A 77 10.42 4.00 -3.57
CA PHE A 77 9.70 3.96 -2.32
C PHE A 77 8.33 4.65 -2.44
N GLU A 78 8.26 5.83 -3.05
CA GLU A 78 6.99 6.55 -3.26
C GLU A 78 6.05 5.71 -4.12
N ALA A 79 6.54 5.15 -5.22
CA ALA A 79 5.75 4.29 -6.10
C ALA A 79 5.23 3.02 -5.39
N THR A 80 5.98 2.51 -4.41
CA THR A 80 5.57 1.38 -3.57
C THR A 80 4.46 1.79 -2.61
N GLN A 81 4.59 2.95 -1.95
CA GLN A 81 3.56 3.51 -1.08
C GLN A 81 2.26 3.80 -1.86
N ASP A 82 2.36 4.41 -3.04
CA ASP A 82 1.23 4.72 -3.91
C ASP A 82 0.47 3.44 -4.32
N ALA A 83 1.21 2.38 -4.67
CA ALA A 83 0.60 1.10 -5.00
C ALA A 83 -0.16 0.49 -3.82
N VAL A 84 0.39 0.59 -2.60
CA VAL A 84 -0.29 0.15 -1.37
C VAL A 84 -1.55 0.97 -1.11
N GLY A 85 -1.44 2.30 -1.18
CA GLY A 85 -2.56 3.23 -0.99
C GLY A 85 -3.69 2.96 -1.98
N TYR A 86 -3.37 2.84 -3.25
CA TYR A 86 -4.33 2.50 -4.31
C TYR A 86 -5.06 1.18 -4.03
N ILE A 87 -4.34 0.11 -3.67
CA ILE A 87 -4.97 -1.18 -3.35
C ILE A 87 -5.90 -1.05 -2.15
N CYS A 88 -5.50 -0.34 -1.10
CA CYS A 88 -6.34 -0.09 0.07
C CYS A 88 -7.63 0.62 -0.32
N GLN A 89 -7.55 1.71 -1.08
CA GLN A 89 -8.72 2.48 -1.50
C GLN A 89 -9.68 1.65 -2.38
N ARG A 90 -9.14 0.90 -3.35
CA ARG A 90 -9.96 0.06 -4.24
C ARG A 90 -10.67 -1.07 -3.49
N ILE A 91 -10.02 -1.69 -2.50
CA ILE A 91 -10.64 -2.75 -1.69
C ILE A 91 -11.74 -2.22 -0.79
N LEU A 92 -11.61 -0.98 -0.30
CA LEU A 92 -12.66 -0.30 0.46
C LEU A 92 -13.78 0.26 -0.43
N GLY A 93 -13.77 -0.05 -1.73
CA GLY A 93 -14.85 0.26 -2.66
C GLY A 93 -14.75 1.62 -3.34
N ARG A 94 -13.67 2.39 -3.14
CA ARG A 94 -13.46 3.63 -3.89
C ARG A 94 -13.15 3.31 -5.35
N THR A 95 -13.67 4.11 -6.26
CA THR A 95 -13.42 4.01 -7.71
C THR A 95 -12.12 4.71 -8.10
N ASP A 96 -11.60 4.42 -9.30
CA ASP A 96 -10.38 5.07 -9.81
C ASP A 96 -10.57 6.60 -9.92
N ASP A 97 -11.76 7.06 -10.31
CA ASP A 97 -12.09 8.48 -10.42
C ASP A 97 -12.08 9.17 -9.05
N GLN A 98 -12.69 8.55 -8.03
CA GLN A 98 -12.68 9.07 -6.66
C GLN A 98 -11.26 9.16 -6.07
N ILE A 99 -10.39 8.21 -6.41
CA ILE A 99 -8.99 8.22 -5.96
C ILE A 99 -8.21 9.33 -6.68
N ALA A 100 -8.41 9.48 -7.99
CA ALA A 100 -7.74 10.50 -8.77
C ALA A 100 -8.16 11.93 -8.36
N ASP A 101 -9.40 12.12 -7.92
CA ASP A 101 -9.87 13.42 -7.44
C ASP A 101 -9.31 13.75 -6.05
N GLU A 102 -9.17 12.77 -5.15
CA GLU A 102 -8.46 12.94 -3.87
C GLU A 102 -6.97 13.28 -4.05
N GLU A 103 -6.30 12.64 -5.02
CA GLU A 103 -4.91 12.95 -5.38
C GLU A 103 -4.73 14.39 -5.93
N LYS A 104 -5.78 14.97 -6.52
CA LYS A 104 -5.77 16.37 -7.01
C LYS A 104 -6.14 17.38 -5.92
N GLU A 105 -6.97 16.99 -4.96
CA GLU A 105 -7.42 17.86 -3.87
C GLU A 105 -6.39 18.01 -2.75
N ASP A 106 -5.38 17.14 -2.64
CA ASP A 106 -4.28 17.29 -1.68
C ASP A 106 -3.17 18.18 -2.26
N PRO A 107 -3.15 19.51 -2.02
CA PRO A 107 -2.23 20.45 -2.66
C PRO A 107 -0.94 20.61 -1.84
N LYS A 108 -0.60 19.62 -1.00
CA LYS A 108 0.59 19.65 -0.15
C LYS A 108 1.65 18.67 -0.64
N LYS A 109 2.26 19.02 -1.78
CA LYS A 109 3.69 18.77 -2.04
C LYS A 109 4.42 20.11 -1.93
#